data_AF-A0A6S6PP60-F1
#
_entry.id   AF-A0A6S6PP60-F1
#
_cell.length_a   1.000
_cell.length_b   1.000
_cell.length_c   1.000
_cell.angle_alpha   90.00
_cell.angle_beta   90.00
_cell.angle_gamma   90.00
#
_symmetry.space_group_name_H-M   'P 1'
#
loop_
_entity.id
_entity.type
_entity.pdbx_description
1 polymer ?
#
loop_
_entity_poly.entity_id
_entity_poly.type
_entity_poly.pdbx_seq_one_letter_code
_entity_poly.pdbx_strand_id
1 'polypeptide(L)'
;MQERSAIVVGALVVLLVLFPLGFLVHVAPRFPGSLAGSLIGISAAILMLVPLIYVAGKRIPVVHRYFAPRIESRTLLSVHIYAGVLAPILGLIHAAHKFDSPMGISLTGIMLVLVISGYVGRYMLIQIGRGLRGRAQELAQLRAALAGAGMAHLMSETSDAPRNIVQRLLLTSAYPGTRGALDSEATIASALADVEYAVRSENVVNSLFGRWRKVHIVLATILYFLLVLHIWSGVYYGLRWI
;
A
#
# COMPACT_ATOMS: atom_id res chain seq x y z
N MET A 1 -12.81 -10.59 -7.16
CA MET A 1 -12.95 -9.22 -7.74
C MET A 1 -11.70 -8.35 -7.61
N GLN A 2 -11.00 -8.32 -6.46
CA GLN A 2 -9.79 -7.48 -6.29
C GLN A 2 -8.63 -7.84 -7.24
N GLU A 3 -8.44 -9.12 -7.55
CA GLU A 3 -7.38 -9.58 -8.46
C GLU A 3 -7.58 -9.05 -9.89
N ARG A 4 -8.81 -9.14 -10.42
CA ARG A 4 -9.13 -8.58 -11.74
C ARG A 4 -8.87 -7.08 -11.80
N SER A 5 -9.20 -6.33 -10.74
CA SER A 5 -8.90 -4.89 -10.68
C SER A 5 -7.40 -4.59 -10.64
N ALA A 6 -6.58 -5.45 -10.01
CA ALA A 6 -5.14 -5.27 -9.98
C ALA A 6 -4.49 -5.45 -11.35
N ILE A 7 -4.96 -6.45 -12.12
CA ILE A 7 -4.51 -6.71 -13.49
C ILE A 7 -4.89 -5.55 -14.40
N VAL A 8 -6.16 -5.11 -14.36
CA VAL A 8 -6.64 -3.99 -15.18
C VAL A 8 -5.87 -2.71 -14.88
N VAL A 9 -5.74 -2.35 -13.60
CA VAL A 9 -4.98 -1.15 -13.21
C VAL A 9 -3.51 -1.30 -13.60
N GLY A 10 -2.90 -2.48 -13.40
CA GLY A 10 -1.52 -2.74 -13.82
C GLY A 10 -1.32 -2.54 -15.33
N ALA A 11 -2.23 -3.09 -16.15
CA ALA A 11 -2.19 -2.90 -17.60
C ALA A 11 -2.33 -1.42 -17.99
N LEU A 12 -3.21 -0.66 -17.33
CA LEU A 12 -3.35 0.78 -17.54
C LEU A 12 -2.10 1.55 -17.13
N VAL A 13 -1.43 1.18 -16.04
CA VAL A 13 -0.17 1.80 -15.61
C VAL A 13 0.94 1.50 -16.60
N VAL A 14 1.05 0.26 -17.09
CA VAL A 14 2.03 -0.09 -18.13
C VAL A 14 1.76 0.71 -19.41
N LEU A 15 0.49 0.78 -19.85
CA LEU A 15 0.09 1.62 -20.97
C LEU A 15 0.50 3.08 -20.74
N LEU A 16 0.22 3.63 -19.56
CA LEU A 16 0.57 5.01 -19.20
C LEU A 16 2.07 5.27 -19.26
N VAL A 17 2.90 4.32 -18.80
CA VAL A 17 4.37 4.45 -18.82
C VAL A 17 4.93 4.34 -20.23
N LEU A 18 4.35 3.48 -21.07
CA LEU A 18 4.77 3.30 -22.46
C LEU A 18 4.27 4.40 -23.38
N PHE A 19 3.10 5.00 -23.10
CA PHE A 19 2.47 5.98 -23.98
C PHE A 19 3.37 7.16 -24.36
N PRO A 20 4.14 7.81 -23.46
CA PRO A 20 5.05 8.90 -23.79
C PRO A 20 6.14 8.51 -24.81
N LEU A 21 6.53 7.23 -24.89
CA LEU A 21 7.52 6.74 -25.86
C LEU A 21 7.03 6.87 -27.31
N GLY A 22 5.71 7.03 -27.51
CA GLY A 22 5.12 7.34 -28.82
C GLY A 22 5.67 8.62 -29.46
N PHE A 23 6.29 9.51 -28.68
CA PHE A 23 7.00 10.70 -29.18
C PHE A 23 8.08 10.36 -30.22
N LEU A 24 8.68 9.17 -30.13
CA LEU A 24 9.69 8.71 -31.08
C LEU A 24 9.12 8.48 -32.49
N VAL A 25 7.80 8.28 -32.61
CA VAL A 25 7.12 7.91 -33.86
C VAL A 25 6.16 9.00 -34.32
N HIS A 26 5.49 9.68 -33.38
CA HIS A 26 4.45 10.65 -33.70
C HIS A 26 4.44 11.83 -32.71
N VAL A 27 4.27 13.04 -33.26
CA VAL A 27 4.06 14.28 -32.52
C VAL A 27 3.00 15.10 -33.23
N ALA A 28 2.02 15.62 -32.51
CA ALA A 28 1.01 16.53 -33.06
C ALA A 28 1.03 17.90 -32.34
N PRO A 29 1.93 18.82 -32.71
CA PRO A 29 2.18 20.05 -31.95
C PRO A 29 1.00 21.02 -31.85
N ARG A 30 0.04 20.91 -32.78
CA ARG A 30 -1.16 21.76 -32.87
C ARG A 30 -2.33 21.22 -32.03
N PHE A 31 -2.31 19.93 -31.68
CA PHE A 31 -3.44 19.29 -30.99
C PHE A 31 -3.72 19.88 -29.59
N PRO A 32 -2.73 20.12 -28.71
CA PRO A 32 -3.01 20.67 -27.37
C PRO A 32 -3.69 22.05 -27.43
N GLY A 33 -3.38 22.84 -28.46
CA GLY A 33 -3.98 24.16 -28.72
C GLY A 33 -5.25 24.12 -29.56
N SER A 34 -5.80 22.94 -29.86
CA SER A 34 -7.08 22.78 -30.57
C SER A 34 -8.23 22.55 -29.59
N LEU A 35 -9.45 22.95 -29.96
CA LEU A 35 -10.66 22.79 -29.12
C LEU A 35 -10.77 21.37 -28.54
N ALA A 36 -10.58 20.35 -29.39
CA ALA A 36 -10.63 18.95 -28.97
C ALA A 36 -9.55 18.62 -27.93
N GLY A 37 -8.30 19.00 -28.18
CA GLY A 37 -7.19 18.69 -27.27
C GLY A 37 -7.39 19.29 -25.90
N SER A 38 -7.89 20.51 -25.80
CA SER A 38 -8.09 21.16 -24.50
C SER A 38 -9.43 20.82 -23.84
N LEU A 39 -10.48 20.39 -24.56
CA LEU A 39 -11.62 19.70 -23.93
C LEU A 39 -11.17 18.42 -23.20
N ILE A 40 -10.25 17.68 -23.82
CA ILE A 40 -9.59 16.51 -23.19
C ILE A 40 -8.74 16.96 -21.99
N GLY A 41 -7.97 18.04 -22.13
CA GLY A 41 -7.18 18.61 -21.03
C GLY A 41 -8.02 19.06 -19.83
N ILE A 42 -9.15 19.73 -20.08
CA ILE A 42 -10.10 20.15 -19.05
C ILE A 42 -10.71 18.92 -18.36
N SER A 43 -11.11 17.93 -19.15
CA SER A 43 -11.65 16.67 -18.62
C SER A 43 -10.60 15.92 -17.77
N ALA A 44 -9.33 15.91 -18.19
CA ALA A 44 -8.22 15.38 -17.42
C ALA A 44 -8.04 16.14 -16.10
N ALA A 45 -8.06 17.48 -16.13
CA ALA A 45 -7.91 18.32 -14.95
C ALA A 45 -9.06 18.11 -13.95
N ILE A 46 -10.31 18.06 -14.41
CA ILE A 46 -11.49 17.78 -13.57
C ILE A 46 -11.36 16.39 -12.94
N LEU A 47 -10.99 15.38 -13.72
CA LEU A 47 -10.82 14.03 -13.21
C LEU A 47 -9.65 13.94 -12.22
N MET A 48 -8.61 14.77 -12.39
CA MET A 48 -7.50 14.89 -11.45
C MET A 48 -7.94 15.51 -10.12
N LEU A 49 -9.05 16.23 -10.02
CA LEU A 49 -9.57 16.72 -8.73
C LEU A 49 -10.20 15.60 -7.89
N VAL A 50 -10.66 14.52 -8.50
CA VAL A 50 -11.32 13.41 -7.79
C VAL A 50 -10.38 12.74 -6.76
N PRO A 51 -9.12 12.41 -7.09
CA PRO A 51 -8.14 11.95 -6.10
C PRO A 51 -7.91 12.94 -4.95
N LEU A 52 -7.97 14.25 -5.20
CA LEU A 52 -7.81 15.30 -4.19
C LEU A 52 -9.00 15.32 -3.22
N ILE A 53 -10.22 15.17 -3.74
CA ILE A 53 -11.45 15.08 -2.93
C ILE A 53 -11.37 13.90 -1.95
N TYR A 54 -10.81 12.76 -2.37
CA TYR A 54 -10.58 11.63 -1.48
C TYR A 54 -9.66 11.99 -0.30
N VAL A 55 -8.53 12.65 -0.57
CA VAL A 55 -7.59 13.08 0.48
C VAL A 55 -8.24 14.11 1.40
N ALA A 56 -8.98 15.07 0.84
CA ALA A 56 -9.72 16.09 1.59
C ALA A 56 -10.77 15.43 2.50
N GLY A 57 -11.56 14.48 1.99
CA GLY A 57 -12.56 13.74 2.76
C GLY A 57 -11.98 12.88 3.88
N LYS A 58 -10.70 12.49 3.77
CA LYS A 58 -10.02 11.72 4.82
C LYS A 58 -9.29 12.58 5.85
N ARG A 59 -8.95 13.83 5.52
CA ARG A 59 -8.14 14.72 6.38
C ARG A 59 -8.91 15.89 6.98
N ILE A 60 -9.98 16.34 6.31
CA ILE A 60 -10.77 17.50 6.72
C ILE A 60 -12.08 16.98 7.36
N PRO A 61 -12.32 17.25 8.66
CA PRO A 61 -13.47 16.70 9.38
C PRO A 61 -14.82 17.16 8.81
N VAL A 62 -14.88 18.36 8.24
CA VAL A 62 -16.08 18.91 7.57
C VAL A 62 -16.45 18.10 6.33
N VAL A 63 -15.45 17.82 5.48
CA VAL A 63 -15.64 17.03 4.25
C VAL A 63 -15.95 15.59 4.60
N HIS A 64 -15.25 15.02 5.59
CA HIS A 64 -15.53 13.68 6.10
C HIS A 64 -16.99 13.52 6.54
N ARG A 65 -17.52 14.45 7.35
CA ARG A 65 -18.91 14.40 7.82
C ARG A 65 -19.94 14.42 6.68
N TYR A 66 -19.63 15.06 5.56
CA TYR A 66 -20.51 15.11 4.39
C TYR A 66 -20.48 13.82 3.56
N PHE A 67 -19.31 13.19 3.39
CA PHE A 67 -19.15 12.01 2.51
C PHE A 67 -19.26 10.67 3.23
N ALA A 68 -18.86 10.59 4.50
CA ALA A 68 -18.87 9.36 5.30
C ALA A 68 -20.25 8.66 5.37
N PRO A 69 -21.39 9.36 5.47
CA PRO A 69 -22.69 8.69 5.50
C PRO A 69 -23.21 8.30 4.11
N ARG A 70 -22.61 8.79 3.01
CA ARG A 70 -23.12 8.60 1.64
C ARG A 70 -22.36 7.57 0.83
N ILE A 71 -21.08 7.35 1.13
CA ILE A 71 -20.21 6.51 0.30
C ILE A 71 -19.28 5.66 1.18
N GLU A 72 -19.22 4.37 0.88
CA GLU A 72 -18.29 3.44 1.54
C GLU A 72 -16.83 3.84 1.27
N SER A 73 -15.98 3.77 2.32
CA SER A 73 -14.54 4.08 2.22
C SER A 73 -13.82 3.27 1.13
N ARG A 74 -14.26 2.03 0.89
CA ARG A 74 -13.73 1.14 -0.15
C ARG A 74 -14.02 1.67 -1.56
N THR A 75 -15.21 2.21 -1.77
CA THR A 75 -15.63 2.80 -3.05
C THR A 75 -14.87 4.09 -3.32
N LEU A 76 -14.75 4.97 -2.33
CA LEU A 76 -13.96 6.21 -2.45
C LEU A 76 -12.50 5.93 -2.83
N LEU A 77 -11.90 4.91 -2.23
CA LEU A 77 -10.53 4.50 -2.54
C LEU A 77 -10.41 3.87 -3.95
N SER A 78 -11.43 3.13 -4.39
CA SER A 78 -11.46 2.59 -5.75
C SER A 78 -11.58 3.72 -6.79
N VAL A 79 -12.45 4.69 -6.53
CA VAL A 79 -12.60 5.90 -7.36
C VAL A 79 -11.31 6.70 -7.41
N HIS A 80 -10.61 6.89 -6.27
CA HIS A 80 -9.29 7.52 -6.23
C HIS A 80 -8.27 6.82 -7.15
N ILE A 81 -8.22 5.49 -7.14
CA ILE A 81 -7.29 4.71 -7.98
C ILE A 81 -7.64 4.88 -9.46
N TYR A 82 -8.90 4.65 -9.84
CA TYR A 82 -9.30 4.73 -11.24
C TYR A 82 -9.18 6.15 -11.79
N ALA A 83 -9.64 7.17 -11.06
CA ALA A 83 -9.47 8.56 -11.46
C ALA A 83 -7.99 8.96 -11.50
N GLY A 84 -7.19 8.48 -10.54
CA GLY A 84 -5.75 8.73 -10.47
C GLY A 84 -4.94 8.10 -11.61
N VAL A 85 -5.49 7.14 -12.35
CA VAL A 85 -4.86 6.55 -13.55
C VAL A 85 -5.46 7.11 -14.84
N LEU A 86 -6.78 7.24 -14.91
CA LEU A 86 -7.49 7.76 -16.08
C LEU A 86 -7.19 9.23 -16.36
N ALA A 87 -7.08 10.07 -15.32
CA ALA A 87 -6.75 11.49 -15.49
C ALA A 87 -5.37 11.69 -16.16
N PRO A 88 -4.30 10.99 -15.71
CA PRO A 88 -3.03 10.98 -16.41
C PRO A 88 -3.07 10.50 -17.87
N ILE A 89 -3.86 9.47 -18.18
CA ILE A 89 -4.01 9.00 -19.57
C ILE A 89 -4.58 10.12 -20.44
N LEU A 90 -5.65 10.78 -19.98
CA LEU A 90 -6.22 11.92 -20.70
C LEU A 90 -5.23 13.09 -20.79
N GLY A 91 -4.45 13.34 -19.73
CA GLY A 91 -3.40 14.37 -19.73
C GLY A 91 -2.29 14.09 -20.76
N LEU A 92 -1.89 12.83 -20.94
CA LEU A 92 -0.93 12.45 -21.98
C LEU A 92 -1.51 12.58 -23.39
N ILE A 93 -2.78 12.20 -23.58
CA ILE A 93 -3.48 12.41 -24.85
C ILE A 93 -3.57 13.91 -25.18
N HIS A 94 -3.91 14.75 -24.19
CA HIS A 94 -3.91 16.21 -24.32
C HIS A 94 -2.53 16.74 -24.75
N ALA A 95 -1.45 16.23 -24.15
CA ALA A 95 -0.10 16.62 -24.51
C ALA A 95 0.27 16.23 -25.95
N ALA A 96 -0.37 15.19 -26.52
CA ALA A 96 -0.15 14.70 -27.90
C ALA A 96 1.34 14.55 -28.25
N HIS A 97 2.09 14.00 -27.29
CA HIS A 97 3.53 13.80 -27.33
C HIS A 97 4.35 15.10 -27.47
N LYS A 98 3.75 16.28 -27.33
CA LYS A 98 4.49 17.54 -27.42
C LYS A 98 5.24 17.84 -26.11
N PHE A 99 6.52 17.50 -26.06
CA PHE A 99 7.39 17.68 -24.88
C PHE A 99 8.42 18.82 -25.04
N ASP A 100 8.05 19.93 -25.67
CA ASP A 100 8.98 21.03 -25.96
C ASP A 100 9.21 21.99 -24.78
N SER A 101 8.41 21.88 -23.71
CA SER A 101 8.45 22.80 -22.57
C SER A 101 8.92 22.12 -21.28
N PRO A 102 9.80 22.76 -20.48
CA PRO A 102 10.20 22.23 -19.18
C PRO A 102 9.00 21.96 -18.25
N MET A 103 7.96 22.79 -18.33
CA MET A 103 6.72 22.61 -17.58
C MET A 103 5.98 21.33 -17.98
N GLY A 104 5.82 21.08 -19.29
CA GLY A 104 5.19 19.85 -19.80
C GLY A 104 5.96 18.60 -19.41
N ILE A 105 7.28 18.61 -19.58
CA ILE A 105 8.16 17.48 -19.20
C ILE A 105 8.06 17.21 -17.69
N SER A 106 8.13 18.25 -16.86
CA SER A 106 8.07 18.13 -15.41
C SER A 106 6.70 17.60 -14.95
N LEU A 107 5.61 18.13 -15.52
CA LEU A 107 4.25 17.70 -15.21
C LEU A 107 4.02 16.24 -15.61
N THR A 108 4.49 15.84 -16.81
CA THR A 108 4.42 14.44 -17.25
C THR A 108 5.26 13.53 -16.35
N GLY A 109 6.51 13.90 -16.05
CA GLY A 109 7.40 13.12 -15.21
C GLY A 109 6.84 12.89 -13.80
N ILE A 110 6.42 13.96 -13.12
CA ILE A 110 5.86 13.83 -11.76
C ILE A 110 4.56 13.02 -11.76
N MET A 111 3.74 13.17 -12.80
CA MET A 111 2.49 12.42 -12.96
C MET A 111 2.75 10.92 -13.11
N LEU A 112 3.72 10.51 -13.94
CA LEU A 112 4.13 9.11 -14.09
C LEU A 112 4.66 8.54 -12.77
N VAL A 113 5.57 9.26 -12.12
CA VAL A 113 6.15 8.85 -10.83
C VAL A 113 5.05 8.73 -9.77
N LEU A 114 4.08 9.64 -9.73
CA LEU A 114 2.97 9.59 -8.78
C LEU A 114 2.09 8.35 -9.00
N VAL A 115 1.74 8.04 -10.25
CA VAL A 115 0.91 6.86 -10.57
C VAL A 115 1.64 5.57 -10.24
N ILE A 116 2.92 5.45 -10.62
CA ILE A 116 3.76 4.30 -10.27
C ILE A 116 3.86 4.16 -8.75
N SER A 117 4.10 5.27 -8.03
CA SER A 117 4.16 5.28 -6.57
C SER A 117 2.86 4.80 -5.93
N GLY A 118 1.70 5.24 -6.47
CA GLY A 118 0.38 4.80 -6.04
C GLY A 118 0.16 3.30 -6.27
N TYR A 119 0.51 2.79 -7.45
CA TYR A 119 0.40 1.39 -7.80
C TYR A 119 1.26 0.49 -6.89
N VAL A 120 2.54 0.82 -6.74
CA VAL A 120 3.48 0.09 -5.87
C VAL A 120 3.00 0.11 -4.42
N GLY A 121 2.56 1.27 -3.91
CA GLY A 121 2.04 1.40 -2.55
C GLY A 121 0.80 0.56 -2.30
N ARG A 122 -0.12 0.50 -3.26
CA ARG A 122 -1.38 -0.23 -3.12
C ARG A 122 -1.23 -1.73 -3.28
N TYR A 123 -0.52 -2.18 -4.32
CA TYR A 123 -0.51 -3.60 -4.67
C TYR A 123 0.72 -4.31 -4.11
N MET A 124 1.90 -3.71 -4.18
CA MET A 124 3.13 -4.40 -3.81
C MET A 124 3.37 -4.36 -2.30
N LEU A 125 3.37 -3.17 -1.69
CA LEU A 125 3.62 -3.05 -0.24
C LEU A 125 2.55 -3.79 0.58
N ILE A 126 1.26 -3.70 0.20
CA ILE A 126 0.15 -4.37 0.93
C ILE A 126 0.25 -5.88 0.84
N GLN A 127 0.71 -6.44 -0.27
CA GLN A 127 0.93 -7.88 -0.38
C GLN A 127 2.08 -8.33 0.50
N ILE A 128 3.21 -7.62 0.48
CA ILE A 128 4.37 -7.93 1.33
C ILE A 128 3.98 -7.88 2.82
N GLY A 129 3.26 -6.83 3.23
CA GLY A 129 2.82 -6.70 4.63
C GLY A 129 1.80 -7.75 5.06
N ARG A 130 0.99 -8.30 4.14
CA ARG A 130 0.09 -9.43 4.44
C ARG A 130 0.86 -10.75 4.51
N GLY A 131 1.79 -10.99 3.58
CA GLY A 131 2.60 -12.21 3.57
C GLY A 131 3.48 -12.35 4.81
N LEU A 132 4.10 -11.25 5.26
CA LEU A 132 4.90 -11.26 6.50
C LEU A 132 4.06 -11.56 7.74
N ARG A 133 2.87 -10.96 7.86
CA ARG A 133 1.94 -11.25 8.97
C ARG A 133 1.43 -12.68 8.94
N GLY A 134 1.10 -13.21 7.76
CA GLY A 134 0.68 -14.60 7.60
C GLY A 134 1.75 -15.59 8.07
N ARG A 135 3.01 -15.40 7.63
CA ARG A 135 4.15 -16.23 8.07
C ARG A 135 4.41 -16.11 9.58
N ALA A 136 4.29 -14.92 10.14
CA ALA A 136 4.42 -14.72 11.59
C ALA A 136 3.32 -15.47 12.38
N GLN A 137 2.08 -15.43 11.89
CA GLN A 137 0.96 -16.16 12.50
C GLN A 137 1.10 -17.69 12.35
N GLU A 138 1.59 -18.18 11.22
CA GLU A 138 1.85 -19.60 10.98
C GLU A 138 2.94 -20.12 11.92
N LEU A 139 4.04 -19.39 12.08
CA LEU A 139 5.09 -19.70 13.06
C LEU A 139 4.54 -19.71 14.49
N ALA A 140 3.69 -18.74 14.84
CA ALA A 140 3.06 -18.69 16.16
C ALA A 140 2.15 -19.91 16.41
N GLN A 141 1.37 -20.34 15.41
CA GLN A 141 0.51 -21.52 15.51
C GLN A 141 1.32 -22.82 15.64
N LEU A 142 2.37 -23.00 14.84
CA LEU A 142 3.24 -24.18 14.92
C LEU A 142 3.92 -24.29 16.29
N ARG A 143 4.35 -23.17 16.86
CA ARG A 143 4.93 -23.14 18.21
C ARG A 143 3.91 -23.40 19.31
N ALA A 144 2.70 -22.84 19.19
CA ALA A 144 1.62 -23.12 20.13
C ALA A 144 1.21 -24.61 20.11
N ALA A 145 1.18 -25.23 18.92
CA ALA A 145 0.91 -26.66 18.78
C ALA A 145 2.02 -27.51 19.42
N LEU A 146 3.30 -27.14 19.24
CA LEU A 146 4.44 -27.81 19.88
C LEU A 146 4.38 -27.68 21.41
N ALA A 147 4.03 -26.50 21.94
CA ALA A 147 3.84 -26.28 23.37
C ALA A 147 2.69 -27.15 23.93
N GLY A 148 1.55 -27.22 23.22
CA GLY A 148 0.44 -28.08 23.59
C GLY A 148 0.80 -29.57 23.59
N ALA A 149 1.58 -30.02 22.60
CA ALA A 149 2.08 -31.39 22.53
C ALA A 149 3.06 -31.72 23.66
N GLY A 150 3.95 -30.78 24.03
CA GLY A 150 4.83 -30.92 25.18
C GLY A 150 4.06 -31.01 26.50
N MET A 151 3.01 -30.19 26.67
CA MET A 151 2.14 -30.23 27.85
C MET A 151 1.39 -31.57 27.95
N ALA A 152 0.90 -32.09 26.82
CA ALA A 152 0.24 -33.40 26.76
C ALA A 152 1.21 -34.55 27.11
N HIS A 153 2.47 -34.45 26.70
CA HIS A 153 3.51 -35.42 27.05
C HIS A 153 3.83 -35.39 28.55
N LEU A 154 3.96 -34.21 29.16
CA LEU A 154 4.16 -34.05 30.60
C LEU A 154 2.96 -34.54 31.42
N MET A 155 1.72 -34.35 30.94
CA MET A 155 0.54 -34.92 31.58
C MET A 155 0.50 -36.45 31.45
N SER A 156 0.94 -37.01 30.31
CA SER A 156 0.99 -38.46 30.10
C SER A 156 1.99 -39.18 31.03
N GLU A 157 3.11 -38.55 31.39
CA GLU A 157 4.07 -39.13 32.34
C GLU A 157 3.57 -39.13 33.80
N THR A 158 2.60 -38.27 34.16
CA THR A 158 2.08 -38.21 35.54
C THR A 158 1.04 -39.27 35.87
N SER A 159 0.50 -39.99 34.87
CA SER A 159 -0.57 -40.99 35.08
C SER A 159 -0.08 -42.39 35.42
N ASP A 160 1.23 -42.67 35.38
CA ASP A 160 1.77 -44.01 35.67
C ASP A 160 2.83 -43.95 36.79
N ALA A 161 2.38 -43.58 38.00
CA ALA A 161 3.25 -43.52 39.18
C ALA A 161 3.24 -44.87 39.95
N PRO A 162 4.33 -45.67 39.92
CA PRO A 162 4.41 -46.92 40.68
C PRO A 162 4.41 -46.65 42.20
N ARG A 163 3.55 -47.37 42.93
CA ARG A 163 3.24 -47.19 44.37
C ARG A 163 4.38 -47.49 45.36
N ASN A 164 5.59 -47.82 44.90
CA ASN A 164 6.69 -48.24 45.76
C ASN A 164 7.66 -47.10 46.12
N ILE A 165 7.69 -46.75 47.41
CA ILE A 165 8.52 -45.70 48.02
C ILE A 165 10.02 -45.89 47.76
N VAL A 166 10.48 -47.14 47.68
CA VAL A 166 11.90 -47.48 47.41
C VAL A 166 12.30 -47.11 45.96
N GLN A 167 11.39 -47.27 45.01
CA GLN A 167 11.62 -46.90 43.60
C GLN A 167 11.64 -45.37 43.44
N ARG A 168 10.82 -44.66 44.22
CA ARG A 168 10.81 -43.19 44.30
C ARG A 168 12.12 -42.64 44.87
N LEU A 169 12.72 -43.31 45.86
CA LEU A 169 13.99 -42.88 46.46
C LEU A 169 15.21 -43.15 45.56
N LEU A 170 15.15 -44.17 44.69
CA LEU A 170 16.19 -44.39 43.67
C LEU A 170 16.05 -43.42 42.50
N LEU A 171 14.82 -43.11 42.09
CA LEU A 171 14.52 -42.12 41.04
C LEU A 171 14.73 -40.68 41.51
N THR A 172 14.66 -40.38 42.81
CA THR A 172 14.91 -39.04 43.35
C THR A 172 16.37 -38.61 43.28
N SER A 173 17.31 -39.52 43.02
CA SER A 173 18.69 -39.13 42.68
C SER A 173 18.80 -38.53 41.26
N ALA A 174 17.77 -38.71 40.44
CA ALA A 174 17.62 -38.15 39.11
C ALA A 174 16.47 -37.13 39.10
N TYR A 175 16.55 -36.08 39.93
CA TYR A 175 15.52 -35.03 40.01
C TYR A 175 15.40 -34.26 38.67
N PRO A 176 14.28 -34.35 37.92
CA PRO A 176 14.03 -33.52 36.73
C PRO A 176 13.16 -32.29 37.06
N GLY A 177 12.66 -32.16 38.29
CA GLY A 177 11.64 -31.16 38.66
C GLY A 177 12.10 -29.71 38.58
N THR A 178 13.39 -29.43 38.78
CA THR A 178 13.99 -28.10 38.57
C THR A 178 14.25 -27.80 37.10
N ARG A 179 14.43 -28.83 36.24
CA ARG A 179 14.47 -28.64 34.78
C ARG A 179 13.10 -28.24 34.24
N GLY A 180 12.01 -28.91 34.67
CA GLY A 180 10.66 -28.59 34.18
C GLY A 180 10.19 -27.16 34.47
N ALA A 181 10.55 -26.57 35.62
CA ALA A 181 10.24 -25.18 35.94
C ALA A 181 11.07 -24.18 35.10
N LEU A 182 12.37 -24.45 34.93
CA LEU A 182 13.27 -23.65 34.10
C LEU A 182 12.94 -23.77 32.59
N ASP A 183 12.50 -24.95 32.14
CA ASP A 183 12.03 -25.20 30.78
C ASP A 183 10.69 -24.50 30.52
N SER A 184 9.79 -24.46 31.51
CA SER A 184 8.53 -23.71 31.44
C SER A 184 8.77 -22.20 31.38
N GLU A 185 9.69 -21.66 32.19
CA GLU A 185 10.08 -20.24 32.16
C GLU A 185 10.80 -19.86 30.86
N ALA A 186 11.73 -20.68 30.38
CA ALA A 186 12.39 -20.48 29.09
C ALA A 186 11.39 -20.53 27.92
N THR A 187 10.37 -21.38 28.03
CA THR A 187 9.28 -21.49 27.04
C THR A 187 8.40 -20.23 27.05
N ILE A 188 8.01 -19.72 28.23
CA ILE A 188 7.24 -18.46 28.35
C ILE A 188 8.05 -17.27 27.82
N ALA A 189 9.35 -17.19 28.13
CA ALA A 189 10.23 -16.15 27.62
C ALA A 189 10.37 -16.21 26.09
N SER A 190 10.44 -17.42 25.52
CA SER A 190 10.46 -17.61 24.06
C SER A 190 9.14 -17.20 23.41
N ALA A 191 8.00 -17.54 24.01
CA ALA A 191 6.68 -17.14 23.52
C ALA A 191 6.47 -15.62 23.59
N LEU A 192 6.94 -14.98 24.66
CA LEU A 192 6.93 -13.51 24.79
C LEU A 192 7.82 -12.85 23.73
N ALA A 193 9.04 -13.37 23.53
CA ALA A 193 9.96 -12.89 22.50
C ALA A 193 9.39 -13.04 21.09
N ASP A 194 8.60 -14.09 20.84
CA ASP A 194 7.95 -14.34 19.55
C ASP A 194 6.76 -13.44 19.28
N VAL A 195 5.92 -13.18 20.28
CA VAL A 195 4.86 -12.18 20.20
C VAL A 195 5.48 -10.81 19.98
N GLU A 196 6.56 -10.49 20.70
CA GLU A 196 7.29 -9.25 20.49
C GLU A 196 7.90 -9.17 19.08
N TYR A 197 8.41 -10.28 18.54
CA TYR A 197 8.92 -10.36 17.17
C TYR A 197 7.81 -10.17 16.13
N ALA A 198 6.65 -10.79 16.32
CA ALA A 198 5.49 -10.62 15.45
C ALA A 198 5.01 -9.15 15.46
N VAL A 199 4.88 -8.55 16.64
CA VAL A 199 4.52 -7.13 16.82
C VAL A 199 5.58 -6.20 16.20
N ARG A 200 6.87 -6.50 16.39
CA ARG A 200 7.98 -5.71 15.83
C ARG A 200 8.00 -5.78 14.31
N SER A 201 7.75 -6.95 13.72
CA SER A 201 7.65 -7.12 12.27
C SER A 201 6.50 -6.30 11.67
N GLU A 202 5.37 -6.22 12.38
CA GLU A 202 4.23 -5.39 11.98
C GLU A 202 4.53 -3.90 12.11
N ASN A 203 5.21 -3.48 13.17
CA ASN A 203 5.62 -2.09 13.38
C ASN A 203 6.60 -1.59 12.30
N VAL A 204 7.56 -2.42 11.88
CA VAL A 204 8.49 -2.09 10.80
C VAL A 204 7.74 -1.88 9.50
N VAL A 205 6.84 -2.80 9.14
CA VAL A 205 6.00 -2.70 7.93
C VAL A 205 5.13 -1.44 7.98
N ASN A 206 4.47 -1.18 9.11
CA ASN A 206 3.64 0.01 9.29
C ASN A 206 4.43 1.32 9.19
N SER A 207 5.68 1.34 9.68
CA SER A 207 6.57 2.50 9.55
C SER A 207 6.94 2.77 8.09
N LEU A 208 7.17 1.73 7.30
CA LEU A 208 7.47 1.82 5.87
C LEU A 208 6.25 2.34 5.10
N PHE A 209 5.06 1.82 5.39
CA PHE A 209 3.80 2.35 4.85
C PHE A 209 3.58 3.82 5.21
N GLY A 210 3.90 4.21 6.44
CA GLY A 210 3.82 5.59 6.89
C GLY A 210 4.71 6.51 6.06
N ARG A 211 5.98 6.14 5.89
CA ARG A 211 6.96 6.89 5.08
C ARG A 211 6.57 6.94 3.61
N TRP A 212 6.19 5.80 3.02
CA TRP A 212 5.75 5.73 1.62
C TRP A 212 4.54 6.63 1.35
N ARG A 213 3.55 6.61 2.25
CA ARG A 213 2.37 7.47 2.14
C ARG A 213 2.75 8.95 2.19
N LYS A 214 3.70 9.35 3.05
CA LYS A 214 4.20 10.73 3.09
C LYS A 214 4.82 11.12 1.74
N VAL A 215 5.69 10.29 1.18
CA VAL A 215 6.30 10.52 -0.15
C VAL A 215 5.23 10.67 -1.23
N HIS A 216 4.25 9.76 -1.29
CA HIS A 216 3.16 9.83 -2.26
C HIS A 216 2.36 11.13 -2.15
N ILE A 217 2.10 11.61 -0.93
CA ILE A 217 1.40 12.88 -0.71
C ILE A 217 2.26 14.07 -1.17
N VAL A 218 3.56 14.07 -0.86
CA VAL A 218 4.48 15.13 -1.32
C VAL A 218 4.51 15.19 -2.85
N LEU A 219 4.63 14.03 -3.51
CA LEU A 219 4.55 13.94 -4.98
C LEU A 219 3.23 14.50 -5.51
N ALA A 220 2.11 14.19 -4.86
CA ALA A 220 0.80 14.71 -5.25
C ALA A 220 0.74 16.25 -5.09
N THR A 221 1.25 16.79 -3.98
CA THR A 221 1.31 18.24 -3.76
C THR A 221 2.11 18.94 -4.85
N ILE A 222 3.27 18.38 -5.23
CA ILE A 222 4.09 18.91 -6.33
C ILE A 222 3.32 18.84 -7.66
N LEU A 223 2.67 17.72 -7.95
CA LEU A 223 1.85 17.56 -9.16
C LEU A 223 0.76 18.64 -9.25
N TYR A 224 -0.02 18.84 -8.19
CA TYR A 224 -1.10 19.85 -8.20
C TYR A 224 -0.56 21.28 -8.31
N PHE A 225 0.57 21.58 -7.68
CA PHE A 225 1.23 22.87 -7.83
C PHE A 225 1.63 23.13 -9.29
N LEU A 226 2.29 22.16 -9.94
CA LEU A 226 2.65 22.25 -11.35
C LEU A 226 1.42 22.29 -12.26
N LEU A 227 0.34 21.58 -11.93
CA LEU A 227 -0.91 21.60 -12.67
C LEU A 227 -1.55 22.99 -12.64
N VAL A 228 -1.60 23.64 -11.48
CA VAL A 228 -2.11 25.03 -11.35
C VAL A 228 -1.27 25.98 -12.17
N LEU A 229 0.06 25.89 -12.09
CA LEU A 229 0.96 26.71 -12.92
C LEU A 229 0.76 26.46 -14.42
N HIS A 230 0.54 25.21 -14.82
CA HIS A 230 0.28 24.85 -16.20
C HIS A 230 -1.02 25.49 -16.71
N ILE A 231 -2.12 25.36 -15.95
CA ILE A 231 -3.41 25.97 -16.28
C ILE A 231 -3.28 27.50 -16.32
N TRP A 232 -2.64 28.09 -15.30
CA TRP A 232 -2.39 29.53 -15.25
C TRP A 232 -1.62 30.02 -16.48
N SER A 233 -0.55 29.33 -16.86
CA SER A 233 0.24 29.67 -18.05
C SER A 233 -0.60 29.60 -19.33
N GLY A 234 -1.47 28.60 -19.46
CA GLY A 234 -2.38 28.47 -20.60
C GLY A 234 -3.40 29.60 -20.68
N VAL A 235 -3.91 30.06 -19.53
CA VAL A 235 -4.82 31.22 -19.47
C VAL A 235 -4.07 32.52 -19.74
N TYR A 236 -2.89 32.72 -19.14
CA TYR A 236 -2.11 33.96 -19.23
C TYR A 236 -1.57 34.21 -20.64
N TYR A 237 -1.03 33.18 -21.31
CA TYR A 237 -0.55 33.27 -22.68
C TYR A 237 -1.66 33.12 -23.73
N GLY A 238 -2.92 33.10 -23.29
CA GLY A 238 -4.12 33.08 -24.13
C GLY A 238 -4.54 31.68 -24.54
N LEU A 239 -5.83 31.36 -24.31
CA LEU A 239 -6.52 30.28 -25.01
C LEU A 239 -6.51 30.63 -26.50
N ARG A 240 -5.57 30.04 -27.26
CA ARG A 240 -5.20 30.43 -28.64
C ARG A 240 -6.31 30.27 -29.70
N TRP A 241 -7.55 30.04 -29.31
CA TRP A 241 -8.70 29.81 -30.18
C TRP A 241 -9.89 30.76 -29.91
N ILE A 242 -9.78 31.64 -28.91
CA ILE A 242 -10.70 32.78 -28.71
C ILE A 242 -10.06 33.96 -29.42
#